data_AF-A0AAD9NE37-F1
#
_entry.id   AF-A0AAD9NE37-F1
#
_cell.length_a   1.000
_cell.length_b   1.000
_cell.length_c   1.000
_cell.angle_alpha   90.00
_cell.angle_beta   90.00
_cell.angle_gamma   90.00
#
_symmetry.space_group_name_H-M   'P 1'
#
loop_
_entity.id
_entity.type
_entity.pdbx_description
1 polymer ?
#
loop_
_entity_poly.entity_id
_entity_poly.type
_entity_poly.pdbx_seq_one_letter_code
_entity_poly.pdbx_strand_id
1 'polypeptide(L)'
;MKTSDKTCTKCPDNCKKCAYVGTTLTCSECKTDFMMKTDKTCIACPTNCDTCTAEGKCDTCKTGFIVKSDNTVCLGQFCFVPLLPT
;
A
#
# COMPACT_ATOMS: atom_id res chain seq x y z
N MET A 1 -15.86 8.65 11.67
CA MET A 1 -16.57 9.82 11.09
C MET A 1 -17.74 10.18 11.99
N LYS A 2 -18.19 11.45 12.02
CA LYS A 2 -19.41 11.82 12.77
C LYS A 2 -20.63 11.30 12.01
N THR A 3 -21.39 10.38 12.60
CA THR A 3 -22.73 10.02 12.12
C THR A 3 -23.75 11.03 12.66
N SER A 4 -24.95 11.03 12.07
CA SER A 4 -26.10 11.83 12.54
C SER A 4 -26.47 11.55 14.00
N ASP A 5 -26.08 10.38 14.53
CA ASP A 5 -26.33 9.94 15.90
C ASP A 5 -25.22 10.31 16.91
N LYS A 6 -24.29 11.22 16.53
CA LYS A 6 -23.11 11.61 17.33
C LYS A 6 -22.18 10.45 17.70
N THR A 7 -22.29 9.31 17.02
CA THR A 7 -21.38 8.18 17.22
C THR A 7 -20.23 8.24 16.22
N CYS A 8 -19.05 7.80 16.67
CA CYS A 8 -17.86 7.74 15.82
C CYS A 8 -17.64 6.30 15.35
N THR A 9 -18.03 6.00 14.12
CA THR A 9 -17.68 4.73 13.48
C THR A 9 -16.22 4.79 12.99
N LYS A 10 -15.43 3.77 13.33
CA LYS A 10 -14.08 3.56 12.82
C LYS A 10 -14.15 3.23 11.32
N CYS A 11 -13.28 3.83 10.51
CA CYS A 11 -13.13 3.42 9.12
C CYS A 11 -12.68 1.95 9.02
N PRO A 12 -12.89 1.30 7.85
CA PRO A 12 -12.29 0.00 7.57
C PRO A 12 -10.78 0.00 7.86
N ASP A 13 -10.22 -1.18 8.12
CA ASP A 13 -8.80 -1.27 8.43
C ASP A 13 -7.93 -0.72 7.30
N ASN A 14 -6.83 -0.09 7.70
CA ASN A 14 -5.87 0.57 6.82
C ASN A 14 -6.42 1.72 5.97
N CYS A 15 -7.67 2.15 6.23
CA CYS A 15 -8.30 3.27 5.57
C CYS A 15 -8.00 4.58 6.30
N LYS A 16 -7.56 5.60 5.56
CA LYS A 16 -7.31 6.97 6.05
C LYS A 16 -8.57 7.82 5.99
N LYS A 17 -9.33 7.73 4.89
CA LYS A 17 -10.63 8.37 4.74
C LYS A 17 -11.64 7.36 4.22
N CYS A 18 -12.79 7.31 4.86
CA CYS A 18 -13.93 6.51 4.43
C CYS A 18 -15.15 7.41 4.23
N ALA A 19 -16.20 6.88 3.62
CA ALA A 19 -17.50 7.52 3.49
C ALA A 19 -18.61 6.46 3.48
N TYR A 20 -19.82 6.83 3.87
CA TYR A 20 -20.98 5.96 3.71
C TYR A 20 -21.40 5.91 2.24
N VAL A 21 -21.54 4.70 1.71
CA VAL A 21 -22.20 4.41 0.45
C VAL A 21 -23.45 3.61 0.80
N GLY A 22 -24.58 4.29 0.86
CA GLY A 22 -25.79 3.76 1.49
C GLY A 22 -25.58 3.58 2.99
N THR A 23 -25.70 2.34 3.47
CA THR A 23 -25.48 1.96 4.89
C THR A 23 -24.09 1.39 5.17
N THR A 24 -23.26 1.21 4.13
CA THR A 24 -21.94 0.60 4.24
C THR A 24 -20.85 1.66 4.28
N LEU A 25 -19.89 1.50 5.20
CA LEU A 25 -18.73 2.40 5.30
C LEU A 25 -17.62 1.94 4.34
N THR A 26 -17.41 2.69 3.27
CA THR A 26 -16.48 2.36 2.19
C THR A 26 -15.23 3.21 2.26
N CYS A 27 -14.06 2.64 1.98
CA CYS A 27 -12.82 3.41 1.95
C CYS A 27 -12.71 4.27 0.68
N SER A 28 -12.27 5.51 0.83
CA SER A 28 -11.99 6.45 -0.26
C SER A 28 -10.51 6.82 -0.37
N GLU A 29 -9.73 6.66 0.70
CA GLU A 29 -8.28 6.92 0.71
C GLU A 29 -7.61 5.95 1.69
N CYS A 30 -6.62 5.18 1.24
CA CYS A 30 -5.83 4.30 2.09
C CYS A 30 -4.77 5.10 2.88
N LYS A 31 -4.29 4.52 3.98
CA LYS A 31 -3.14 5.06 4.73
C LYS A 31 -1.86 4.97 3.89
N THR A 32 -0.83 5.73 4.28
CA THR A 32 0.52 5.62 3.70
C THR A 32 1.02 4.18 3.76
N ASP A 33 1.72 3.72 2.72
CA ASP A 33 2.16 2.33 2.51
C ASP A 33 1.02 1.31 2.30
N PHE A 34 -0.23 1.77 2.13
CA PHE A 34 -1.37 0.94 1.75
C PHE A 34 -2.00 1.41 0.44
N MET A 35 -2.62 0.47 -0.28
CA MET A 35 -3.20 0.68 -1.60
C MET A 35 -4.62 0.15 -1.67
N MET A 36 -5.45 0.77 -2.53
CA MET A 36 -6.86 0.42 -2.67
C MET A 36 -7.05 -0.65 -3.76
N LYS A 37 -7.66 -1.78 -3.39
CA LYS A 37 -8.11 -2.80 -4.34
C LYS A 37 -9.43 -2.41 -5.01
N THR A 38 -9.80 -3.15 -6.04
CA THR A 38 -11.08 -3.00 -6.76
C THR A 38 -12.30 -3.09 -5.82
N ASP A 39 -12.22 -3.93 -4.78
CA ASP A 39 -13.25 -4.13 -3.74
C ASP A 39 -13.28 -3.01 -2.68
N LYS A 40 -12.52 -1.92 -2.86
CA LYS A 40 -12.39 -0.78 -1.92
C LYS A 40 -11.77 -1.13 -0.56
N THR A 41 -11.08 -2.26 -0.47
CA THR A 41 -10.26 -2.59 0.71
C THR A 41 -8.83 -2.09 0.53
N CYS A 42 -8.16 -1.80 1.66
CA CYS A 42 -6.79 -1.32 1.68
C CYS A 42 -5.84 -2.43 2.12
N ILE A 43 -4.92 -2.82 1.23
CA ILE A 43 -3.88 -3.81 1.51
C ILE A 43 -2.51 -3.13 1.60
N ALA A 44 -1.60 -3.72 2.36
CA ALA A 44 -0.24 -3.19 2.48
C ALA A 44 0.49 -3.33 1.14
N CYS A 45 1.25 -2.30 0.76
CA CYS A 45 2.20 -2.44 -0.32
C CYS A 45 3.29 -3.46 0.06
N PRO A 46 3.93 -4.10 -0.94
CA PRO A 46 5.08 -4.95 -0.68
C PRO A 46 6.19 -4.25 0.11
N THR A 47 6.99 -5.05 0.81
CA THR A 47 8.12 -4.52 1.59
C THR A 47 9.07 -3.71 0.69
N ASN A 48 9.47 -2.53 1.17
CA ASN A 48 10.33 -1.55 0.49
C ASN A 48 9.76 -0.97 -0.82
N CYS A 49 8.46 -1.14 -1.03
CA CYS A 49 7.76 -0.51 -2.14
C CYS A 49 7.38 0.93 -1.77
N ASP A 50 7.61 1.86 -2.69
CA ASP A 50 7.26 3.27 -2.57
C ASP A 50 5.87 3.53 -3.18
N THR A 51 5.59 2.95 -4.36
CA THR A 51 4.26 2.97 -4.98
C THR A 51 3.86 1.59 -5.47
N CYS A 52 2.63 1.16 -5.16
CA CYS A 52 2.12 -0.14 -5.56
C CYS A 52 0.71 -0.08 -6.19
N THR A 53 0.42 -1.00 -7.10
CA THR A 53 -0.83 -1.12 -7.87
C THR A 53 -1.87 -2.00 -7.18
N ALA A 54 -3.13 -1.88 -7.63
CA ALA A 54 -4.30 -2.65 -7.19
C ALA A 54 -4.09 -4.18 -7.07
N GLU A 55 -3.10 -4.75 -7.77
CA GLU A 55 -2.78 -6.18 -7.80
C GLU A 55 -1.71 -6.59 -6.76
N GLY A 56 -1.27 -5.66 -5.90
CA GLY A 56 -0.17 -5.90 -4.97
C GLY A 56 1.20 -5.88 -5.64
N LYS A 57 1.31 -5.35 -6.86
CA LYS A 57 2.59 -5.18 -7.55
C LYS A 57 3.19 -3.83 -7.22
N CYS A 58 4.49 -3.80 -7.02
CA CYS A 58 5.26 -2.59 -6.83
C CYS A 58 5.66 -1.95 -8.16
N ASP A 59 5.30 -0.68 -8.35
CA ASP A 59 5.68 0.14 -9.50
C ASP A 59 7.05 0.79 -9.27
N THR A 60 7.23 1.40 -8.09
CA THR A 60 8.51 2.02 -7.70
C THR A 60 8.96 1.53 -6.34
N CYS A 61 10.24 1.18 -6.24
CA CYS A 61 10.86 0.85 -4.96
C CYS A 61 11.41 2.09 -4.27
N LYS A 62 11.50 2.02 -2.94
CA LYS A 62 12.21 3.03 -2.14
C LYS A 62 13.67 3.11 -2.58
N THR A 63 14.31 4.26 -2.37
CA THR A 63 15.72 4.48 -2.76
C THR A 63 16.63 3.37 -2.22
N GLY A 64 17.45 2.77 -3.09
CA GLY A 64 18.35 1.66 -2.74
C GLY A 64 17.75 0.25 -2.93
N PHE A 65 16.54 0.14 -3.43
CA PHE A 65 15.88 -1.14 -3.72
C PHE A 65 15.51 -1.26 -5.21
N ILE A 66 15.50 -2.48 -5.74
CA ILE A 66 15.11 -2.79 -7.12
C ILE A 66 13.88 -3.70 -7.11
N VAL A 67 12.98 -3.47 -8.07
CA VAL A 67 11.81 -4.30 -8.30
C VAL A 67 12.28 -5.69 -8.76
N LYS A 68 11.88 -6.74 -8.04
CA LYS A 68 12.11 -8.12 -8.48
C LYS A 68 11.35 -8.37 -9.78
N SER A 69 11.81 -9.32 -10.59
CA SER A 69 11.23 -9.66 -11.91
C SER A 69 9.73 -9.99 -11.94
N ASP A 70 9.11 -10.26 -10.79
CA ASP A 70 7.67 -10.51 -10.65
C ASP A 70 6.87 -9.28 -10.16
N ASN A 71 7.53 -8.14 -9.98
CA ASN A 71 6.99 -6.91 -9.40
C ASN A 71 6.36 -7.09 -8.01
N THR A 72 6.61 -8.20 -7.30
CA THR A 72 5.94 -8.47 -6.02
C THR A 72 6.73 -8.00 -4.81
N VAL A 73 8.01 -7.68 -4.96
CA VAL A 73 8.87 -7.27 -3.85
C VAL A 73 10.01 -6.37 -4.33
N CYS A 74 10.41 -5.44 -3.47
CA CYS A 74 11.58 -4.60 -3.64
C CYS A 74 12.73 -5.17 -2.82
N LEU A 75 13.73 -5.69 -3.52
CA LEU A 75 14.93 -6.27 -2.91
C LEU A 75 16.01 -5.20 -2.83
N GLY A 76 16.66 -5.10 -1.67
CA GLY A 76 17.73 -4.15 -1.47
C GLY A 76 18.85 -4.46 -2.44
N GLN A 77 19.33 -3.44 -3.14
CA GLN A 77 20.58 -3.54 -3.88
C GLN A 77 21.74 -3.50 -2.87
N PHE A 78 21.87 -4.54 -2.04
CA PHE A 78 23.22 -5.03 -1.82
C PHE A 78 23.61 -5.62 -3.14
N CYS A 79 24.20 -4.79 -3.99
CA CYS A 79 25.10 -5.29 -5.00
C CYS A 79 25.96 -6.32 -4.24
N PHE A 80 25.87 -7.60 -4.59
CA PHE A 80 27.11 -8.34 -4.75
C PHE A 80 27.91 -7.44 -5.69
N VAL A 81 28.68 -6.52 -5.13
CA VAL A 81 29.90 -6.08 -5.74
C VAL A 81 30.65 -7.40 -5.76
N PRO A 82 30.84 -8.10 -6.90
CA PRO A 82 32.03 -8.92 -6.95
C PRO A 82 33.12 -7.88 -6.72
N LEU A 83 33.67 -7.85 -5.50
CA LEU A 83 34.96 -7.22 -5.27
C LEU A 83 35.81 -7.70 -6.44
N LEU A 84 36.16 -6.79 -7.35
CA LEU A 84 37.22 -7.03 -8.29
C LEU A 84 38.38 -7.61 -7.47
N PRO A 85 38.90 -8.81 -7.79
CA PRO A 85 40.32 -9.00 -7.62
C PRO A 85 40.98 -8.21 -8.76
N THR A 86 41.76 -7.22 -8.36
CA THR A 86 42.85 -6.63 -9.14
C THR A 86 43.63 -7.67 -9.94
#